data_AF-A0A1B6CBS9-F1
#
_entry.id   AF-A0A1B6CBS9-F1
#
_cell.length_a   1.000
_cell.length_b   1.000
_cell.length_c   1.000
_cell.angle_alpha   90.00
_cell.angle_beta   90.00
_cell.angle_gamma   90.00
#
_symmetry.space_group_name_H-M   'P 1'
#
loop_
_entity.id
_entity.type
_entity.pdbx_description
1 polymer ?
#
loop_
_entity_poly.entity_id
_entity_poly.type
_entity_poly.pdbx_seq_one_letter_code
_entity_poly.pdbx_strand_id
1 'polypeptide(L)'
;MTTITPNHDPRLCMKAKENRKKLLREIHKCLDSLDACDRLVESGKMRHSRNNPECPPPSITYPDYPKRGEYYIPLPEKTKPWERPRNPSRELLGGDLKIGCDCTKRNGLQDDCQRLQCRGQPACLEKPDPYCFPSFN
;
A
#
# COMPACT_ATOMS: atom_id res chain seq x y z
N MET A 1 13.30 36.72 33.27
CA MET A 1 12.17 37.03 34.18
C MET A 1 11.16 35.90 34.08
N THR A 2 11.05 35.04 35.10
CA THR A 2 10.02 33.99 35.13
C THR A 2 8.70 34.63 35.59
N THR A 3 7.78 34.86 34.65
CA THR A 3 6.47 35.45 34.91
C THR A 3 5.59 34.43 35.64
N ILE A 4 5.59 34.49 36.97
CA ILE A 4 4.66 33.75 37.81
C ILE A 4 3.27 34.38 37.64
N THR A 5 2.25 33.56 37.39
CA THR A 5 0.87 34.04 37.25
C THR A 5 0.40 34.70 38.55
N PRO A 6 -0.39 35.79 38.48
CA PRO A 6 -0.72 36.61 39.66
C PRO A 6 -1.47 35.86 40.78
N ASN A 7 -2.07 34.69 40.49
CA ASN A 7 -2.74 33.81 41.46
C ASN A 7 -2.06 32.43 41.56
N HIS A 8 -0.73 32.39 41.58
CA HIS A 8 0.01 31.14 41.69
C HIS A 8 0.14 30.68 43.15
N ASP A 9 -0.53 29.58 43.52
CA ASP A 9 -0.29 28.89 44.79
C ASP A 9 0.92 27.94 44.67
N PRO A 10 2.05 28.22 45.35
CA PRO A 10 3.25 27.39 45.28
C PRO A 10 3.04 25.96 45.78
N ARG A 11 2.14 25.73 46.74
CA ARG A 11 1.89 24.39 47.31
C ARG A 11 1.15 23.52 46.30
N LEU A 12 0.14 24.08 45.64
CA LEU A 12 -0.59 23.37 44.58
C LEU A 12 0.31 23.09 43.38
N CYS A 13 1.17 24.04 43.00
CA CYS A 13 2.15 23.85 41.93
C CYS A 13 3.14 22.71 42.24
N MET A 14 3.70 22.69 43.46
CA MET A 14 4.61 21.64 43.90
C MET A 14 3.91 20.27 43.97
N LYS A 15 2.67 20.21 44.46
CA LYS A 15 1.86 18.99 44.46
C LYS A 15 1.57 18.49 43.04
N ALA A 16 1.21 19.38 42.12
CA ALA A 16 0.98 19.03 40.72
C ALA A 16 2.26 18.52 40.03
N LYS A 17 3.41 19.15 40.33
CA LYS A 17 4.72 18.69 39.86
C LYS A 17 5.06 17.29 40.36
N GLU A 18 4.82 17.00 41.64
CA GLU A 18 5.07 15.67 42.20
C GLU A 18 4.12 14.62 41.62
N ASN A 19 2.84 14.96 41.43
CA ASN A 19 1.88 14.09 40.76
C ASN A 19 2.29 13.78 39.32
N ARG A 20 2.74 14.79 38.56
CA ARG A 20 3.25 14.59 37.19
C ARG A 20 4.48 13.68 37.19
N LYS A 21 5.43 13.87 38.10
CA LYS A 21 6.59 13.00 38.24
C LYS A 21 6.20 11.56 38.61
N LYS A 22 5.24 11.39 39.50
CA LYS A 22 4.71 10.08 39.88
C LYS A 22 4.08 9.39 38.67
N LEU A 23 3.21 10.10 37.94
CA LEU A 23 2.58 9.58 36.72
C LEU A 23 3.63 9.16 35.68
N LEU A 24 4.63 10.01 35.41
CA LEU A 24 5.69 9.68 34.45
C LEU A 24 6.50 8.45 34.87
N ARG A 25 6.77 8.28 36.17
CA ARG A 25 7.42 7.06 36.69
C ARG A 25 6.57 5.82 36.45
N GLU A 26 5.26 5.89 36.67
CA GLU A 26 4.35 4.77 36.41
C GLU A 26 4.25 4.43 34.92
N ILE A 27 4.22 5.45 34.05
CA ILE A 27 4.25 5.24 32.59
C ILE A 27 5.54 4.54 32.17
N HIS A 28 6.70 4.99 32.66
CA HIS A 28 7.98 4.32 32.34
C HIS A 28 7.99 2.86 32.78
N LYS A 29 7.53 2.54 33.99
CA LYS A 29 7.42 1.14 34.43
C LYS A 29 6.54 0.29 33.50
N CYS A 30 5.45 0.88 32.99
CA CYS A 30 4.56 0.20 32.06
C CYS A 30 5.27 -0.07 30.72
N LEU A 31 6.00 0.93 30.19
CA LEU A 31 6.80 0.77 28.97
C LEU A 31 7.89 -0.29 29.14
N ASP A 32 8.62 -0.29 30.27
CA ASP A 32 9.64 -1.32 30.56
C ASP A 32 9.02 -2.73 30.59
N SER A 33 7.79 -2.84 31.09
CA SER A 33 7.06 -4.12 31.12
C SER A 33 6.62 -4.57 29.72
N LEU A 34 6.22 -3.64 28.85
CA LEU A 34 5.89 -3.94 27.45
C LEU A 34 7.14 -4.37 26.67
N ASP A 35 8.25 -3.66 26.82
CA ASP A 35 9.53 -4.04 26.19
C ASP A 35 10.00 -5.43 26.65
N ALA A 36 9.76 -5.78 27.93
CA ALA A 36 10.06 -7.11 28.43
C ALA A 36 9.18 -8.20 27.77
N CYS A 37 7.88 -7.92 27.58
CA CYS A 37 6.98 -8.82 26.84
C CYS A 37 7.44 -9.03 25.40
N ASP A 38 7.83 -7.95 24.69
CA ASP A 38 8.30 -8.04 23.30
C ASP A 38 9.58 -8.89 23.19
N ARG A 39 10.55 -8.69 24.09
CA ARG A 39 11.75 -9.54 24.16
C ARG A 39 11.44 -11.01 24.43
N LEU A 40 10.40 -11.31 25.22
CA LEU A 40 9.98 -12.68 25.48
C LEU A 40 9.34 -13.33 24.24
N VAL A 41 8.64 -12.55 23.42
CA VAL A 41 8.11 -13.01 22.12
C VAL A 41 9.26 -13.25 21.13
N GLU A 42 10.19 -12.31 21.00
CA GLU A 42 11.35 -12.42 20.10
C GLU A 42 12.25 -13.61 20.44
N SER A 43 12.49 -13.86 21.74
CA SER A 43 13.30 -15.00 22.20
C SER A 43 12.61 -16.36 22.07
N GLY A 44 11.37 -16.40 21.55
CA GLY A 44 10.60 -17.63 21.36
C GLY A 44 10.14 -18.30 22.65
N LYS A 45 10.39 -17.67 23.81
CA LYS A 45 9.95 -18.13 25.14
C LYS A 45 8.46 -17.84 25.38
N MET A 46 7.90 -16.88 24.64
CA MET A 46 6.47 -16.60 24.58
C MET A 46 6.00 -16.81 23.14
N ARG A 47 5.31 -17.92 22.88
CA ARG A 47 4.58 -18.08 21.63
C ARG A 47 3.31 -17.24 21.75
N HIS A 48 2.90 -16.53 20.69
CA HIS A 48 1.50 -16.14 20.55
C HIS A 48 0.68 -17.43 20.48
N SER A 49 0.34 -17.99 21.65
CA SER A 49 -0.64 -19.03 21.72
C SER A 49 -1.93 -18.34 21.32
N ARG A 50 -2.41 -18.63 20.11
CA ARG A 50 -3.78 -18.32 19.68
C ARG A 50 -4.84 -18.88 20.65
N ASN A 51 -4.41 -19.70 21.61
CA ASN A 51 -5.20 -20.35 22.64
C ASN A 51 -4.79 -19.92 24.08
N ASN A 52 -4.11 -18.77 24.29
CA ASN A 52 -3.89 -18.27 25.66
C ASN A 52 -5.23 -17.75 26.23
N PRO A 53 -5.81 -18.38 27.28
CA PRO A 53 -7.09 -17.94 27.85
C PRO A 53 -7.04 -16.56 28.52
N GLU A 54 -5.85 -16.02 28.81
CA GLU A 54 -5.69 -14.71 29.46
C GLU A 54 -5.77 -13.52 28.48
N CYS A 55 -5.67 -13.77 27.18
CA CYS A 55 -5.77 -12.73 26.16
C CYS A 55 -6.89 -13.10 25.20
N PRO A 56 -8.17 -12.89 25.58
CA PRO A 56 -9.26 -13.13 24.67
C PRO A 56 -8.99 -12.32 23.39
N PRO A 57 -9.08 -12.94 22.21
CA PRO A 57 -8.94 -12.19 20.96
C PRO A 57 -9.89 -11.00 21.04
N PRO A 58 -9.47 -9.79 20.61
CA PRO A 58 -10.37 -8.66 20.61
C PRO A 58 -11.65 -9.11 19.91
N SER A 59 -12.79 -8.92 20.57
CA SER A 59 -14.10 -9.24 20.03
C SER A 59 -14.39 -8.26 18.91
N ILE A 60 -13.70 -8.42 17.78
CA ILE A 60 -13.97 -7.73 16.52
C ILE A 60 -15.20 -8.45 15.97
N THR A 61 -16.36 -8.16 16.54
CA THR A 61 -17.63 -8.45 15.91
C THR A 61 -17.73 -7.49 14.73
N TYR A 62 -17.34 -7.95 13.54
CA TYR A 62 -17.72 -7.27 12.32
C TYR A 62 -19.24 -7.15 12.31
N PRO A 63 -19.80 -6.01 11.90
CA PRO A 63 -21.23 -5.93 11.65
C PRO A 63 -21.65 -7.11 10.79
N ASP A 64 -22.80 -7.71 11.08
CA ASP A 64 -23.39 -8.75 10.23
C ASP A 64 -23.78 -8.12 8.89
N TYR A 65 -22.79 -8.01 8.00
CA TYR A 65 -23.04 -7.66 6.62
C TYR A 65 -23.70 -8.87 5.95
N PRO A 66 -24.71 -8.64 5.09
CA PRO A 66 -25.25 -9.73 4.28
C PRO A 66 -24.09 -10.39 3.54
N LYS A 67 -24.06 -11.74 3.54
CA LYS A 67 -23.03 -12.50 2.83
C LYS A 67 -22.97 -11.97 1.39
N ARG A 68 -21.87 -11.30 1.04
CA ARG A 68 -21.60 -10.91 -0.34
C ARG A 68 -21.64 -12.20 -1.15
N GLY A 69 -22.45 -12.22 -2.22
CA GLY A 69 -22.54 -13.39 -3.10
C GLY A 69 -21.14 -13.81 -3.56
N GLU A 70 -20.95 -15.10 -3.80
CA GLU A 70 -19.70 -15.62 -4.34
C GLU A 70 -19.40 -14.90 -5.65
N TYR A 71 -18.32 -14.13 -5.67
CA TYR A 71 -17.84 -13.52 -6.90
C TYR A 71 -16.96 -14.55 -7.60
N TYR A 72 -17.39 -14.96 -8.79
CA TYR A 72 -16.58 -15.83 -9.63
C TYR A 72 -15.35 -15.05 -10.11
N ILE A 73 -14.19 -15.34 -9.50
CA ILE A 73 -12.91 -14.99 -10.09
C ILE A 73 -12.54 -16.17 -11.00
N PRO A 74 -12.54 -16.01 -12.34
CA PRO A 74 -11.98 -17.04 -13.19
C PRO A 74 -10.54 -17.28 -12.76
N LEU A 75 -10.23 -18.51 -12.36
CA LEU A 75 -8.86 -18.90 -12.07
C LEU A 75 -8.02 -18.59 -13.32
N PRO A 76 -6.91 -17.84 -13.18
CA PRO A 76 -6.08 -17.54 -14.33
C PRO A 76 -5.64 -18.85 -14.97
N GLU A 77 -5.95 -19.02 -16.26
CA GLU A 77 -5.52 -20.18 -17.01
C GLU A 77 -4.01 -20.36 -16.83
N LYS A 78 -3.57 -21.60 -16.57
CA LYS A 78 -2.17 -21.97 -16.33
C LYS A 78 -1.32 -21.92 -17.63
N THR A 79 -1.67 -21.04 -18.56
CA THR A 79 -0.87 -20.82 -19.76
C THR A 79 0.40 -20.08 -19.36
N LYS A 80 1.52 -20.46 -19.98
CA LYS A 80 2.79 -19.78 -19.74
C LYS A 80 2.66 -18.31 -20.18
N PRO A 81 3.36 -17.37 -19.53
CA PRO A 81 3.24 -15.95 -19.86
C PRO A 81 3.44 -15.61 -21.35
N TRP A 82 4.28 -16.35 -22.07
CA TRP A 82 4.54 -16.16 -23.50
C TRP A 82 3.50 -16.78 -24.45
N GLU A 83 2.60 -17.63 -23.94
CA GLU A 83 1.48 -18.22 -24.68
C GLU A 83 0.20 -17.38 -24.54
N ARG A 84 0.19 -16.41 -23.63
CA ARG A 84 -0.95 -15.52 -23.43
C ARG A 84 -1.12 -14.60 -24.65
N PRO A 85 -2.37 -14.36 -25.10
CA PRO A 85 -2.61 -13.39 -26.15
C PRO A 85 -2.04 -12.05 -25.70
N ARG A 86 -1.11 -11.50 -26.48
CA ARG A 86 -0.62 -10.14 -26.26
C ARG A 86 -1.78 -9.21 -26.52
N ASN A 87 -2.18 -8.42 -25.53
CA ASN A 87 -3.17 -7.38 -25.74
C ASN A 87 -2.57 -6.34 -26.71
N PRO A 88 -3.12 -6.17 -27.93
CA PRO A 88 -2.52 -5.31 -28.95
C PRO A 88 -2.47 -3.84 -28.50
N SER A 89 -3.28 -3.44 -27.53
CA SER A 89 -3.25 -2.10 -26.93
C SER A 89 -2.25 -1.89 -25.79
N ARG A 90 -1.52 -2.91 -25.30
CA ARG A 90 -0.60 -2.75 -24.16
C ARG A 90 0.71 -3.51 -24.37
N GLU A 91 1.83 -2.83 -24.15
CA GLU A 91 3.17 -3.41 -24.33
C GLU A 91 4.12 -2.94 -23.23
N LEU A 92 4.83 -3.87 -22.59
CA LEU A 92 5.83 -3.56 -21.57
C LEU A 92 7.22 -3.63 -22.20
N LEU A 93 7.91 -2.49 -22.29
CA LEU A 93 9.25 -2.38 -22.87
C LEU A 93 10.21 -1.85 -21.81
N GLY A 94 11.22 -2.64 -21.44
CA GLY A 94 12.25 -2.19 -20.49
C GLY A 94 11.71 -1.76 -19.12
N GLY A 95 10.52 -2.21 -18.72
CA GLY A 95 9.85 -1.80 -17.47
C GLY A 95 8.86 -0.65 -17.63
N ASP A 96 8.74 -0.04 -18.82
CA ASP A 96 7.75 1.00 -19.11
C ASP A 96 6.53 0.40 -19.85
N LEU A 97 5.32 0.68 -19.33
CA LEU A 97 4.07 0.17 -19.88
C LEU A 97 3.52 1.17 -20.90
N LYS A 98 3.68 0.86 -22.18
CA LYS A 98 3.08 1.61 -23.28
C LYS A 98 1.64 1.18 -23.48
N ILE A 99 0.73 2.16 -23.44
CA ILE A 99 -0.71 1.97 -23.62
C ILE A 99 -1.13 2.70 -24.89
N GLY A 100 -1.72 1.96 -25.83
CA GLY A 100 -2.10 2.46 -27.15
C GLY A 100 -0.91 2.65 -28.08
N CYS A 101 -1.18 3.04 -29.32
CA CYS A 101 -0.16 3.42 -30.29
C CYS A 101 -0.03 4.93 -30.38
N ASP A 102 1.18 5.45 -30.51
CA ASP A 102 1.43 6.89 -30.69
C ASP A 102 1.24 7.37 -32.14
N CYS A 103 1.20 6.46 -33.12
CA CYS A 103 1.05 6.83 -34.53
C CYS A 103 -0.23 7.65 -34.79
N THR A 104 -1.31 7.38 -34.04
CA THR A 104 -2.60 8.09 -34.15
C THR A 104 -2.55 9.55 -33.64
N LYS A 105 -1.53 9.94 -32.87
CA LYS A 105 -1.43 11.27 -32.26
C LYS A 105 -1.02 12.37 -33.24
N ARG A 106 -0.58 12.03 -34.45
CA ARG A 106 -0.23 12.97 -35.54
C ARG A 106 0.77 14.07 -35.14
N ASN A 107 1.71 13.76 -34.26
CA ASN A 107 2.72 14.70 -33.74
C ASN A 107 3.98 14.81 -34.63
N GLY A 108 4.00 14.18 -35.80
CA GLY A 108 5.18 14.13 -36.69
C GLY A 108 6.26 13.15 -36.24
N LEU A 109 5.99 12.34 -35.20
CA LEU A 109 6.92 11.38 -34.62
C LEU A 109 6.45 9.92 -34.81
N GLN A 110 5.73 9.65 -35.90
CA GLN A 110 5.16 8.32 -36.17
C GLN A 110 6.24 7.26 -36.47
N ASP A 111 7.37 7.67 -37.05
CA ASP A 111 8.53 6.81 -37.30
C ASP A 111 9.20 6.29 -36.02
N ASP A 112 9.14 7.07 -34.93
CA ASP A 112 9.78 6.76 -33.64
C ASP A 112 8.77 6.18 -32.63
N CYS A 113 7.71 5.53 -33.12
CA CYS A 113 6.80 4.83 -32.24
C CYS A 113 7.55 3.73 -31.49
N GLN A 114 7.57 3.81 -30.16
CA GLN A 114 8.39 2.91 -29.34
C GLN A 114 7.94 1.45 -29.39
N ARG A 115 6.73 1.16 -29.89
CA ARG A 115 6.13 -0.18 -29.97
C ARG A 115 6.81 -1.08 -30.99
N LEU A 116 7.06 -2.34 -30.63
CA LEU A 116 7.76 -3.28 -31.52
C LEU A 116 7.02 -3.52 -32.84
N GLN A 117 5.69 -3.46 -32.82
CA GLN A 117 4.85 -3.68 -34.01
C GLN A 117 4.73 -2.45 -34.93
N CYS A 118 5.21 -1.27 -34.53
CA CYS A 118 5.08 -0.04 -35.31
C CYS A 118 6.38 0.42 -35.97
N ARG A 119 7.53 0.16 -35.33
CA ARG A 119 8.85 0.65 -35.78
C ARG A 119 9.11 0.27 -37.24
N GLY A 120 9.07 1.28 -38.13
CA GLY A 120 9.37 1.12 -39.56
C GLY A 120 8.28 0.43 -40.40
N GLN A 121 7.05 0.28 -39.88
CA GLN A 121 5.95 -0.28 -40.68
C GLN A 121 5.36 0.80 -41.62
N PRO A 122 5.21 0.51 -42.93
CA PRO A 122 4.70 1.50 -43.90
C PRO A 122 3.28 1.96 -43.57
N ALA A 123 2.46 1.08 -42.99
CA ALA A 123 1.10 1.39 -42.59
C ALA A 123 1.01 2.47 -41.49
N CYS A 124 2.10 2.72 -40.75
CA CYS A 124 2.16 3.81 -39.76
C CYS A 124 2.49 5.17 -40.39
N LEU A 125 2.91 5.19 -41.66
CA LEU A 125 3.34 6.37 -42.41
C LEU A 125 2.34 6.82 -43.47
N GLU A 126 1.34 6.01 -43.75
CA GLU A 126 0.24 6.36 -44.66
C GLU A 126 -0.60 7.51 -44.08
N LYS A 127 -0.85 8.53 -44.92
CA LYS A 127 -1.73 9.66 -44.63
C LYS A 127 -3.10 9.38 -45.31
N PRO A 128 -4.25 9.74 -44.71
CA PRO A 128 -4.44 10.61 -43.55
C PRO A 128 -4.48 9.90 -42.19
N ASP A 129 -4.74 8.58 -42.17
CA ASP A 129 -4.84 7.79 -40.94
C ASP A 129 -3.87 6.60 -40.96
N PRO A 130 -2.94 6.51 -40.01
CA PRO A 130 -2.01 5.39 -39.94
C PRO A 130 -2.76 4.12 -39.53
N TYR A 131 -2.78 3.13 -40.43
CA TYR A 131 -3.36 1.80 -40.20
C TYR A 131 -2.38 0.91 -39.46
N CYS A 132 -2.11 1.19 -38.19
CA CYS A 132 -1.31 0.29 -37.38
C CYS A 132 -2.20 -0.74 -36.67
N PHE A 133 -1.91 -2.03 -36.83
CA PHE A 133 -2.58 -3.12 -36.11
C PHE A 133 -2.72 -2.87 -34.59
N PRO A 134 -1.70 -2.34 -33.87
CA PRO A 134 -1.82 -2.06 -32.43
C PRO A 134 -2.69 -0.84 -32.06
N SER A 135 -3.19 -0.06 -33.03
CA SER A 135 -4.16 1.02 -32.78
C SER A 135 -5.62 0.57 -32.80
N PHE A 136 -5.90 -0.61 -33.36
CA PHE A 136 -7.22 -1.22 -33.27
C PHE A 136 -7.26 -2.15 -32.06
N ASN A 137 -8.20 -1.86 -31.15
CA ASN A 137 -8.62 -2.74 -30.08
C ASN A 137 -9.93 -3.40 -30.51
#